data_AF-A0A7Y2J503-F1
#
_entry.id   AF-A0A7Y2J503-F1
#
_cell.length_a   1.000
_cell.length_b   1.000
_cell.length_c   1.000
_cell.angle_alpha   90.00
_cell.angle_beta   90.00
_cell.angle_gamma   90.00
#
_symmetry.space_group_name_H-M   'P 1'
#
loop_
_entity.id
_entity.type
_entity.pdbx_description
1 polymer ?
#
loop_
_entity_poly.entity_id
_entity_poly.type
_entity_poly.pdbx_seq_one_letter_code
_entity_poly.pdbx_strand_id
1 'polypeptide(L)'
;MKRRRKFDKSFKLEVVHRSLDPDVSLKQLSEELGIHSNIISRWRKEYLDTGEELSFPGKGKEVLTEEQKEIRRLRKELADEKLNTEILKKAIRIFSKSDGRTTHS
;
A
#
# COMPACT_ATOMS: atom_id res chain seq x y z
N MET A 1 16.54 22.18 -10.09
CA MET A 1 16.00 21.01 -9.36
C MET A 1 16.92 19.80 -9.56
N LYS A 2 17.55 19.27 -8.50
CA LYS A 2 18.41 18.07 -8.62
C LYS A 2 17.53 16.83 -8.78
N ARG A 3 17.67 16.08 -9.89
CA ARG A 3 16.89 14.86 -10.12
C ARG A 3 17.28 13.82 -9.05
N ARG A 4 16.28 13.28 -8.34
CA ARG A 4 16.51 12.18 -7.39
C ARG A 4 16.89 10.92 -8.17
N ARG A 5 18.05 10.33 -7.86
CA ARG A 5 18.44 9.00 -8.38
C ARG A 5 17.36 7.99 -8.03
N LYS A 6 16.98 7.17 -9.01
CA LYS A 6 16.07 6.04 -8.82
C LYS A 6 16.92 4.77 -8.78
N PHE A 7 16.60 3.90 -7.85
CA PHE A 7 17.18 2.57 -7.71
C PHE A 7 16.03 1.57 -7.75
N ASP A 8 16.21 0.48 -8.48
CA ASP A 8 15.32 -0.67 -8.53
C ASP A 8 15.35 -1.47 -7.22
N LYS A 9 14.40 -2.38 -7.05
CA LYS A 9 14.22 -3.15 -5.80
C LYS A 9 15.38 -4.12 -5.58
N SER A 10 15.77 -4.86 -6.63
CA SER A 10 16.89 -5.81 -6.65
C SER A 10 18.18 -5.16 -6.14
N PHE A 11 18.56 -4.01 -6.71
CA PHE A 11 19.76 -3.31 -6.29
C PHE A 11 19.70 -2.87 -4.82
N LYS A 12 18.56 -2.33 -4.36
CA LYS A 12 18.43 -1.94 -2.94
C LYS A 12 18.56 -3.14 -2.01
N LEU A 13 17.99 -4.29 -2.39
CA LEU A 13 18.11 -5.52 -1.60
C LEU A 13 19.56 -5.99 -1.53
N GLU A 14 20.26 -6.04 -2.66
CA GLU A 14 21.68 -6.40 -2.69
C GLU A 14 22.52 -5.48 -1.78
N VAL A 15 22.31 -4.17 -1.86
CA VAL A 15 22.99 -3.19 -1.01
C VAL A 15 22.66 -3.41 0.46
N VAL A 16 21.40 -3.72 0.79
CA VAL A 16 21.03 -4.03 2.18
C VAL A 16 21.68 -5.31 2.66
N HIS A 17 21.65 -6.40 1.89
CA HIS A 17 22.29 -7.66 2.26
C HIS A 17 23.79 -7.48 2.52
N ARG A 18 24.49 -6.77 1.64
CA ARG A 18 25.90 -6.41 1.85
C ARG A 18 26.10 -5.56 3.10
N SER A 19 25.18 -4.64 3.41
CA SER A 19 25.27 -3.77 4.60
C SER A 19 24.94 -4.44 5.93
N LEU A 20 24.41 -5.67 5.90
CA LEU A 20 24.12 -6.49 7.09
C LEU A 20 25.31 -7.35 7.51
N ASP A 21 26.29 -7.53 6.63
CA ASP A 21 27.55 -8.20 6.95
C ASP A 21 28.33 -7.36 7.99
N PRO A 22 28.70 -7.95 9.14
CA PRO A 22 29.44 -7.23 10.19
C PRO A 22 30.81 -6.71 9.74
N ASP A 23 31.41 -7.32 8.71
CA ASP A 23 32.71 -6.92 8.18
C ASP A 23 32.61 -5.74 7.19
N VAL A 24 31.38 -5.36 6.79
CA VAL A 24 31.13 -4.29 5.82
C VAL A 24 30.78 -2.98 6.52
N SER A 25 31.66 -1.99 6.38
CA SER A 25 31.38 -0.62 6.83
C SER A 25 30.43 0.10 5.87
N LEU A 26 29.39 0.76 6.43
CA LEU A 26 28.49 1.63 5.66
C LEU A 26 29.23 2.77 4.93
N LYS A 27 30.37 3.22 5.48
CA LYS A 27 31.19 4.26 4.85
C LYS A 27 31.86 3.72 3.58
N GLN A 28 32.48 2.54 3.69
CA GLN A 28 33.12 1.87 2.55
C GLN A 28 32.09 1.55 1.46
N LEU A 29 30.94 1.01 1.83
CA LEU A 29 29.86 0.70 0.88
C LEU A 29 29.29 1.97 0.23
N SER A 30 29.24 3.09 0.97
CA SER A 30 28.83 4.39 0.46
C SER A 30 29.80 4.93 -0.59
N GLU A 31 31.11 4.78 -0.37
CA GLU A 31 32.16 5.20 -1.28
C GLU A 31 32.17 4.33 -2.55
N GLU A 32 32.08 3.00 -2.40
CA GLU A 32 32.07 2.03 -3.50
C GLU A 32 30.88 2.25 -4.46
N LEU A 33 29.68 2.41 -3.90
CA LEU A 33 28.45 2.54 -4.71
C LEU A 33 28.16 3.98 -5.13
N GLY A 34 28.89 4.95 -4.58
CA GLY A 34 28.60 6.38 -4.71
C GLY A 34 27.20 6.74 -4.19
N ILE A 35 26.76 6.11 -3.10
CA ILE A 35 25.45 6.30 -2.46
C ILE A 35 25.69 6.75 -1.03
N HIS A 36 25.14 7.90 -0.64
CA HIS A 36 25.26 8.37 0.74
C HIS A 36 24.86 7.30 1.77
N SER A 37 25.70 7.09 2.78
CA SER A 37 25.46 6.18 3.91
C SER A 37 24.07 6.34 4.56
N ASN A 38 23.54 7.56 4.64
CA ASN A 38 22.18 7.82 5.16
C ASN A 38 21.08 7.13 4.33
N ILE A 39 21.27 7.01 3.01
CA ILE A 39 20.34 6.30 2.13
C ILE A 39 20.40 4.80 2.41
N ILE A 40 21.61 4.26 2.55
CA ILE A 40 21.85 2.84 2.85
C ILE A 40 21.25 2.48 4.22
N SER A 41 21.51 3.30 5.24
CA SER A 41 20.94 3.13 6.59
C SER A 41 19.40 3.14 6.57
N ARG A 42 18.80 4.06 5.79
CA ARG A 42 17.34 4.08 5.60
C ARG A 42 16.82 2.79 4.95
N TRP A 43 17.50 2.29 3.92
CA TRP A 43 17.11 1.03 3.27
C TRP A 43 17.24 -0.16 4.20
N ARG A 44 18.30 -0.22 5.01
CA ARG A 44 18.49 -1.25 6.03
C ARG A 44 17.37 -1.22 7.05
N LYS A 45 16.98 -0.04 7.53
CA LYS A 45 15.84 0.10 8.44
C LYS A 45 14.54 -0.37 7.79
N GLU A 46 14.24 0.06 6.57
CA GLU A 46 13.04 -0.36 5.82
C GLU A 46 12.97 -1.88 5.67
N TYR A 47 14.11 -2.52 5.36
CA TYR A 47 14.26 -3.97 5.30
C TYR A 47 14.04 -4.66 6.64
N LEU A 48 14.63 -4.16 7.73
CA LEU A 48 14.46 -4.76 9.05
C LEU A 48 13.03 -4.62 9.58
N ASP A 49 12.37 -3.50 9.29
CA ASP A 49 11.02 -3.23 9.77
C ASP A 49 9.94 -4.02 8.99
N THR A 50 10.14 -4.25 7.69
CA THR A 50 9.09 -4.81 6.80
C THR A 50 9.44 -6.14 6.17
N GLY A 51 10.71 -6.56 6.17
CA GLY A 51 11.19 -7.73 5.46
C GLY A 51 11.32 -7.52 3.95
N GLU A 52 11.95 -8.47 3.25
CA GLU A 52 12.26 -8.40 1.82
C GLU A 52 11.02 -8.21 0.93
N GLU A 53 9.94 -8.93 1.25
CA GLU A 53 8.73 -8.97 0.44
C GLU A 53 8.06 -7.59 0.36
N LEU A 54 7.95 -6.94 1.52
CA LEU A 54 7.24 -5.67 1.70
C LEU A 54 8.14 -4.43 1.56
N SER A 55 9.46 -4.62 1.56
CA SER A 55 10.42 -3.55 1.35
C SER A 55 10.42 -3.01 -0.08
N PHE A 56 10.63 -1.70 -0.20
CA PHE A 56 10.79 -0.98 -1.46
C PHE A 56 9.60 -1.11 -2.43
N PRO A 57 8.34 -0.91 -1.99
CA PRO A 57 7.14 -1.11 -2.81
C PRO A 57 7.02 -0.11 -3.98
N GLY A 58 7.86 0.94 -4.00
CA GLY A 58 7.77 2.03 -4.96
C GLY A 58 6.84 3.14 -4.49
N LYS A 59 6.72 4.21 -5.28
CA LYS A 59 5.86 5.35 -4.92
C LYS A 59 4.40 5.00 -5.14
N GLY A 60 3.57 5.17 -4.11
CA GLY A 60 2.10 5.05 -4.20
C GLY A 60 1.55 3.62 -4.09
N LYS A 61 2.37 2.62 -3.77
CA LYS A 61 1.88 1.29 -3.41
C LYS A 61 1.76 1.19 -1.89
N GLU A 62 0.56 0.91 -1.41
CA GLU A 62 0.37 0.53 -0.01
C GLU A 62 1.06 -0.81 0.24
N VAL A 63 1.91 -0.83 1.27
CA VAL A 63 2.47 -2.06 1.81
C VAL A 63 1.41 -2.64 2.72
N LEU A 64 0.69 -3.65 2.22
CA LEU A 64 -0.29 -4.39 3.01
C LEU A 64 0.21 -5.81 3.18
N THR A 65 0.22 -6.28 4.43
CA THR A 65 0.30 -7.72 4.70
C THR A 65 -0.89 -8.43 4.04
N GLU A 66 -0.80 -9.74 3.85
CA GLU A 66 -1.92 -10.50 3.26
C GLU A 66 -3.21 -10.33 4.09
N GLU A 67 -3.09 -10.31 5.41
CA GLU A 67 -4.19 -10.00 6.32
C GLU A 67 -4.77 -8.59 6.07
N GLN A 68 -3.93 -7.58 5.89
CA GLN A 68 -4.39 -6.22 5.61
C GLN A 68 -5.05 -6.09 4.23
N LYS A 69 -4.58 -6.86 3.23
CA LYS A 69 -5.25 -6.94 1.92
C LYS A 69 -6.63 -7.54 2.07
N GLU A 70 -6.76 -8.63 2.83
CA GLU A 70 -8.04 -9.29 3.07
C GLU A 70 -9.00 -8.37 3.85
N ILE A 71 -8.53 -7.70 4.90
CA ILE A 71 -9.32 -6.70 5.62
C ILE A 71 -9.81 -5.59 4.68
N ARG A 72 -8.95 -5.09 3.79
CA ARG A 72 -9.33 -4.06 2.81
C ARG A 72 -10.38 -4.57 1.82
N ARG A 73 -10.23 -5.80 1.34
CA ARG A 73 -11.20 -6.47 0.46
C ARG A 73 -12.54 -6.63 1.15
N LEU A 74 -12.57 -7.21 2.35
CA LEU A 74 -13.78 -7.43 3.13
C LEU A 74 -14.50 -6.12 3.46
N ARG A 75 -13.75 -5.06 3.81
CA ARG A 75 -14.33 -3.73 4.03
C ARG A 75 -14.98 -3.16 2.78
N LYS A 76 -14.39 -3.40 1.61
CA LYS A 76 -14.96 -2.95 0.33
C LYS A 76 -16.24 -3.72 0.02
N GLU A 77 -16.21 -5.05 0.11
CA GLU A 77 -17.39 -5.90 -0.12
C GLU A 77 -18.55 -5.51 0.83
N LEU A 78 -18.25 -5.28 2.12
CA LEU A 78 -19.25 -4.81 3.09
C LEU A 78 -19.83 -3.44 2.73
N ALA A 79 -19.00 -2.52 2.22
CA ALA A 79 -19.45 -1.19 1.82
C ALA A 79 -20.36 -1.26 0.57
N ASP A 80 -19.98 -2.07 -0.42
CA ASP A 80 -20.75 -2.28 -1.64
C ASP A 80 -22.12 -2.90 -1.31
N GLU A 81 -22.16 -3.89 -0.42
CA GLU A 81 -23.42 -4.53 0.00
C GLU A 81 -24.32 -3.56 0.80
N LYS A 82 -23.74 -2.75 1.68
CA LYS A 82 -24.47 -1.69 2.38
C LYS A 82 -25.04 -0.66 1.41
N LEU A 83 -24.31 -0.33 0.34
CA LEU A 83 -24.81 0.58 -0.69
C LEU A 83 -26.00 -0.05 -1.44
N ASN A 84 -25.88 -1.31 -1.86
CA ASN A 84 -26.93 -2.05 -2.55
C ASN A 84 -28.22 -2.12 -1.73
N THR A 85 -28.11 -2.45 -0.44
CA THR A 85 -29.27 -2.52 0.46
C THR A 85 -29.92 -1.15 0.65
N GLU A 86 -29.15 -0.06 0.77
CA GLU A 86 -29.70 1.29 0.86
C GLU A 86 -30.38 1.75 -0.44
N ILE A 87 -29.84 1.38 -1.61
CA ILE A 87 -30.48 1.61 -2.90
C ILE A 87 -31.81 0.86 -2.97
N LEU A 88 -31.83 -0.41 -2.58
CA LEU A 88 -33.04 -1.24 -2.61
C LEU A 88 -34.11 -0.69 -1.66
N LYS A 89 -33.76 -0.32 -0.42
CA LYS A 89 -34.68 0.33 0.52
C LYS A 89 -35.24 1.64 -0.04
N LYS A 90 -34.39 2.46 -0.68
CA LYS A 90 -34.84 3.71 -1.33
C LYS A 90 -35.82 3.42 -2.45
N ALA A 91 -35.55 2.41 -3.28
CA ALA A 91 -36.44 2.00 -4.37
C ALA A 91 -37.80 1.53 -3.82
N ILE A 92 -37.83 0.61 -2.85
CA ILE A 92 -39.05 0.13 -2.20
C ILE A 92 -39.88 1.31 -1.67
N ARG A 93 -39.24 2.23 -0.94
CA ARG A 93 -39.92 3.43 -0.39
C ARG A 93 -40.52 4.33 -1.48
N ILE A 94 -39.92 4.41 -2.66
CA ILE A 94 -40.47 5.17 -3.79
C ILE A 94 -41.70 4.46 -4.35
N PHE A 95 -41.60 3.15 -4.63
CA PHE A 95 -42.71 2.34 -5.15
C PHE A 95 -43.90 2.29 -4.17
N SER A 96 -43.68 2.08 -2.88
CA SER A 96 -44.75 2.09 -1.88
C SER A 96 -45.44 3.45 -1.70
N LYS A 97 -44.80 4.55 -2.11
CA LYS A 97 -45.41 5.90 -2.10
C LYS A 97 -46.22 6.21 -3.36
N SER A 98 -45.95 5.54 -4.48
CA SER A 98 -46.71 5.73 -5.72
C SER A 98 -48.05 4.99 -5.71
N ASP A 99 -48.16 3.89 -4.98
CA ASP A 99 -49.39 3.07 -4.93
C ASP A 99 -50.56 3.73 -4.17
N GLY A 100 -50.31 4.87 -3.49
CA GLY A 100 -51.35 5.66 -2.81
C GLY A 100 -52.01 6.75 -3.66
N ARG A 101 -51.71 6.84 -4.97
CA ARG A 101 -52.26 7.87 -5.88
C ARG A 101 -52.97 7.30 -7.11
N THR A 102 -53.76 6.24 -6.93
CA THR A 102 -54.72 5.79 -7.94
C THR A 102 -56.15 6.08 -7.50
N THR A 103 -56.66 7.19 -8.06
CA THR A 103 -58.06 7.47 -8.46
C THR A 103 -59.14 7.57 -7.37
N HIS A 104 -59.47 8.81 -6.96
CA HIS A 104 -60.86 9.18 -6.72
C HIS A 104 -61.56 9.28 -8.08
N SER A 105 -62.51 8.38 -8.34
CA SER A 105 -63.58 8.57 -9.33
C SER A 105 -64.82 9.11 -8.62
#